data_AF-A0ABD3QAP6-F1
#
_entry.id   AF-A0ABD3QAP6-F1
#
_cell.length_a   1.000
_cell.length_b   1.000
_cell.length_c   1.000
_cell.angle_alpha   90.00
_cell.angle_beta   90.00
_cell.angle_gamma   90.00
#
_symmetry.space_group_name_H-M   'P 1'
#
loop_
_entity.id
_entity.type
_entity.pdbx_description
1 polymer ?
#
loop_
_entity_poly.entity_id
_entity_poly.type
_entity_poly.pdbx_seq_one_letter_code
_entity_poly.pdbx_strand_id
1 'polypeptide(L)'
;MPSTFRHSQRPTALSFCVLLLHSHSINGQSQSSSTCTTHENVCSGAGPSKRPLPGCSTFAQCDTTTNSVISIQTCLAGSIFDTLLETCNWNYVAFCDVASCPPTEEPTPFPTTEEPSWSPSKRPTAPPTGSPTVTPTSIPSLSPSFTKESIVQDFLLSKQDLIEKYILISYTSSGLAYPSRQYKFDDFFSSLQLMGIQGFGSGFQFMLYEGDAVKYQYGLVNLAAFLANAMVETIQNDACDELNWQEVAGRYAISNSCGQEGRSYQDETCNNQANEDIFSCQVDTNMEIIAISSGNQVRAPPPFKCEAGRGEGFYAGYWDTETGTEVADIPYSNSNGRTDTEGCCWWGRGALSTRGICNIGKFNYYVGMKAALDGRPSLYPNIDFCQYPEAVCSSDATNELRWTISMFEWAERIQRYTSDQWSYENQLTTFVDRGMNDDSFIDSVGRILSLGCHQEGCSDFEVRHADQRKANFYLILNDVFSLKFLLQPTPQPGPTVTPGPSLQLDFEVDVPNPVAMPQPWPPILPPTTEITSPQPGASYEELPPSYDIGATGDLLLLTAMPTNEHNDSLMRVEENASGRLLRSSVVSFLVVFYCFSLNK
;
A
#
# COMPACT_ATOMS: atom_id res chain seq x y z
N MET A 1 -69.45 -9.20 25.12
CA MET A 1 -70.74 -8.73 24.56
C MET A 1 -70.70 -8.92 23.04
N PRO A 2 -71.83 -9.15 22.35
CA PRO A 2 -71.81 -9.68 20.97
C PRO A 2 -72.21 -8.68 19.87
N SER A 3 -71.64 -8.84 18.68
CA SER A 3 -72.31 -8.58 17.40
C SER A 3 -71.66 -9.41 16.27
N THR A 4 -72.45 -10.30 15.67
CA THR A 4 -72.08 -11.17 14.54
C THR A 4 -72.45 -10.56 13.19
N PHE A 5 -72.01 -11.16 12.07
CA PHE A 5 -72.72 -11.45 10.78
C PHE A 5 -71.64 -11.70 9.69
N ARG A 6 -71.73 -12.64 8.73
CA ARG A 6 -72.63 -13.81 8.48
C ARG A 6 -71.92 -14.84 7.55
N HIS A 7 -72.53 -16.02 7.35
CA HIS A 7 -72.07 -17.11 6.43
C HIS A 7 -72.17 -16.73 4.92
N SER A 8 -71.73 -17.49 3.91
CA SER A 8 -71.49 -18.97 3.73
C SER A 8 -70.62 -19.23 2.46
N GLN A 9 -70.24 -20.43 1.95
CA GLN A 9 -70.53 -21.86 2.26
C GLN A 9 -69.37 -22.81 1.77
N ARG A 10 -69.68 -24.06 1.36
CA ARG A 10 -68.88 -25.08 0.61
C ARG A 10 -69.89 -25.95 -0.20
N PRO A 11 -69.58 -27.17 -0.74
CA PRO A 11 -68.35 -27.78 -1.29
C PRO A 11 -68.57 -28.39 -2.70
N THR A 12 -67.55 -29.03 -3.30
CA THR A 12 -67.64 -30.40 -3.91
C THR A 12 -66.25 -30.90 -4.34
N ALA A 13 -66.14 -32.19 -4.67
CA ALA A 13 -64.93 -32.85 -5.17
C ALA A 13 -65.30 -33.98 -6.15
N LEU A 14 -64.46 -34.25 -7.16
CA LEU A 14 -64.43 -35.53 -7.88
C LEU A 14 -63.06 -35.76 -8.56
N SER A 15 -62.88 -36.92 -9.20
CA SER A 15 -61.58 -37.59 -9.31
C SER A 15 -61.50 -38.61 -10.48
N PHE A 16 -60.30 -39.15 -10.65
CA PHE A 16 -59.92 -40.40 -11.33
C PHE A 16 -59.85 -40.50 -12.87
N CYS A 17 -58.75 -41.15 -13.31
CA CYS A 17 -58.60 -42.09 -14.45
C CYS A 17 -58.47 -41.59 -15.91
N VAL A 18 -57.81 -42.31 -16.85
CA VAL A 18 -56.64 -43.26 -16.77
C VAL A 18 -56.08 -43.65 -18.18
N LEU A 19 -54.76 -43.90 -18.28
CA LEU A 19 -54.03 -44.84 -19.18
C LEU A 19 -53.95 -44.68 -20.74
N LEU A 20 -52.97 -45.42 -21.30
CA LEU A 20 -52.65 -45.74 -22.72
C LEU A 20 -51.79 -44.72 -23.52
N LEU A 21 -50.87 -45.07 -24.46
CA LEU A 21 -49.92 -46.20 -24.69
C LEU A 21 -48.78 -45.76 -25.68
N HIS A 22 -47.56 -46.34 -25.54
CA HIS A 22 -46.51 -46.70 -26.56
C HIS A 22 -46.21 -45.78 -27.78
N SER A 23 -44.94 -45.47 -28.11
CA SER A 23 -43.98 -46.42 -28.74
C SER A 23 -42.49 -45.94 -28.76
N HIS A 24 -41.55 -46.79 -29.21
CA HIS A 24 -40.14 -46.46 -29.55
C HIS A 24 -40.00 -46.19 -31.08
N SER A 25 -38.91 -45.70 -31.70
CA SER A 25 -37.52 -45.44 -31.24
C SER A 25 -36.76 -44.45 -32.17
N ILE A 26 -35.72 -43.79 -31.65
CA ILE A 26 -34.51 -43.22 -32.31
C ILE A 26 -34.66 -42.49 -33.67
N ASN A 27 -34.41 -41.16 -33.69
CA ASN A 27 -33.28 -40.56 -34.44
C ASN A 27 -33.08 -39.05 -34.19
N GLY A 28 -31.84 -38.55 -34.33
CA GLY A 28 -31.52 -37.15 -34.66
C GLY A 28 -31.45 -36.12 -33.50
N GLN A 29 -30.41 -35.28 -33.50
CA GLN A 29 -30.23 -34.14 -32.59
C GLN A 29 -31.06 -32.92 -33.02
N SER A 30 -31.53 -32.10 -32.05
CA SER A 30 -31.26 -30.64 -32.03
C SER A 30 -31.72 -29.97 -30.73
N GLN A 31 -30.87 -29.07 -30.20
CA GLN A 31 -31.15 -27.89 -29.37
C GLN A 31 -32.33 -27.89 -28.36
N SER A 32 -32.01 -27.75 -27.07
CA SER A 32 -32.91 -27.21 -26.04
C SER A 32 -32.50 -25.78 -25.67
N SER A 33 -33.47 -24.85 -25.68
CA SER A 33 -33.30 -23.45 -25.29
C SER A 33 -32.65 -23.27 -23.91
N SER A 34 -31.58 -22.47 -23.82
CA SER A 34 -30.97 -22.04 -22.57
C SER A 34 -31.84 -20.98 -21.90
N THR A 35 -32.80 -21.43 -21.09
CA THR A 35 -33.62 -20.54 -20.25
C THR A 35 -32.73 -19.95 -19.16
N CYS A 36 -32.73 -18.62 -18.99
CA CYS A 36 -31.84 -17.96 -18.04
C CYS A 36 -32.24 -18.20 -16.58
N THR A 37 -31.25 -18.27 -15.69
CA THR A 37 -31.45 -18.49 -14.26
C THR A 37 -31.80 -17.18 -13.55
N THR A 38 -32.94 -17.14 -12.87
CA THR A 38 -33.40 -15.99 -12.07
C THR A 38 -33.71 -16.42 -10.63
N HIS A 39 -33.94 -15.45 -9.73
CA HIS A 39 -34.30 -15.70 -8.33
C HIS A 39 -35.56 -16.57 -8.20
N GLU A 40 -36.51 -16.43 -9.13
CA GLU A 40 -37.79 -17.14 -9.15
C GLU A 40 -37.65 -18.57 -9.71
N ASN A 41 -36.76 -18.76 -10.69
CA ASN A 41 -36.72 -20.00 -11.47
C ASN A 41 -35.53 -20.93 -11.15
N VAL A 42 -34.53 -20.51 -10.36
CA VAL A 42 -33.31 -21.28 -10.04
C VAL A 42 -33.58 -22.70 -9.50
N CYS A 43 -34.65 -22.88 -8.72
CA CYS A 43 -35.04 -24.20 -8.18
C CYS A 43 -35.89 -25.06 -9.14
N SER A 44 -36.21 -24.59 -10.35
CA SER A 44 -37.01 -25.32 -11.34
C SER A 44 -36.32 -26.59 -11.82
N GLY A 45 -37.09 -27.66 -12.03
CA GLY A 45 -36.58 -28.92 -12.58
C GLY A 45 -35.67 -29.70 -11.62
N ALA A 46 -35.28 -30.92 -12.04
CA ALA A 46 -34.43 -31.80 -11.25
C ALA A 46 -32.98 -31.29 -11.17
N GLY A 47 -32.38 -31.37 -9.98
CA GLY A 47 -31.03 -30.87 -9.69
C GLY A 47 -30.76 -30.86 -8.18
N PRO A 48 -29.54 -30.47 -7.75
CA PRO A 48 -29.12 -30.50 -6.35
C PRO A 48 -29.95 -29.59 -5.44
N SER A 49 -29.81 -29.80 -4.13
CA SER A 49 -30.55 -29.07 -3.09
C SER A 49 -30.08 -27.62 -2.94
N LYS A 50 -28.85 -27.31 -3.34
CA LYS A 50 -28.30 -25.95 -3.43
C LYS A 50 -27.93 -25.65 -4.87
N ARG A 51 -28.20 -24.43 -5.35
CA ARG A 51 -27.96 -24.03 -6.73
C ARG A 51 -27.47 -22.58 -6.81
N PRO A 52 -26.38 -22.28 -7.54
CA PRO A 52 -25.90 -20.91 -7.72
C PRO A 52 -26.89 -20.06 -8.54
N LEU A 53 -26.84 -18.75 -8.34
CA LEU A 53 -27.45 -17.75 -9.21
C LEU A 53 -26.38 -17.12 -10.14
N PRO A 54 -26.76 -16.36 -11.19
CA PRO A 54 -25.80 -15.69 -12.07
C PRO A 54 -24.79 -14.83 -11.29
N GLY A 55 -23.52 -14.89 -11.68
CA GLY A 55 -22.41 -14.26 -10.95
C GLY A 55 -21.92 -15.02 -9.72
N CYS A 56 -22.56 -16.13 -9.33
CA CYS A 56 -22.12 -17.13 -8.35
C CYS A 56 -21.81 -16.64 -6.91
N SER A 57 -21.93 -15.36 -6.62
CA SER A 57 -21.81 -14.78 -5.27
C SER A 57 -23.00 -15.10 -4.35
N THR A 58 -24.11 -15.58 -4.92
CA THR A 58 -25.28 -16.07 -4.18
C THR A 58 -25.73 -17.44 -4.67
N PHE A 59 -26.36 -18.20 -3.78
CA PHE A 59 -26.98 -19.49 -4.08
C PHE A 59 -28.35 -19.63 -3.41
N ALA A 60 -29.25 -20.39 -4.04
CA ALA A 60 -30.54 -20.76 -3.49
C ALA A 60 -30.48 -22.15 -2.85
N GLN A 61 -31.08 -22.30 -1.67
CA GLN A 61 -31.48 -23.59 -1.12
C GLN A 61 -32.89 -23.91 -1.66
N CYS A 62 -33.05 -25.08 -2.26
CA CYS A 62 -34.25 -25.56 -2.93
C CYS A 62 -34.92 -26.70 -2.16
N ASP A 63 -36.24 -26.74 -2.17
CA ASP A 63 -37.01 -27.96 -1.86
C ASP A 63 -37.10 -28.82 -3.13
N THR A 64 -36.48 -29.99 -3.12
CA THR A 64 -36.44 -30.93 -4.25
C THR A 64 -37.77 -31.67 -4.48
N THR A 65 -38.76 -31.46 -3.62
CA THR A 65 -40.11 -32.06 -3.70
C THR A 65 -41.08 -31.14 -4.44
N THR A 66 -40.98 -29.84 -4.17
CA THR A 66 -41.86 -28.79 -4.74
C THR A 66 -41.18 -27.96 -5.83
N ASN A 67 -39.86 -28.06 -5.98
CA ASN A 67 -39.01 -27.23 -6.85
C ASN A 67 -39.07 -25.72 -6.51
N SER A 68 -39.32 -25.37 -5.24
CA SER A 68 -39.40 -23.98 -4.76
C SER A 68 -38.15 -23.56 -3.98
N VAL A 69 -37.82 -22.27 -4.05
CA VAL A 69 -36.78 -21.64 -3.21
C VAL A 69 -37.20 -21.64 -1.74
N ILE A 70 -36.33 -22.11 -0.85
CA ILE A 70 -36.46 -22.04 0.61
C ILE A 70 -35.77 -20.78 1.15
N SER A 71 -34.55 -20.49 0.67
CA SER A 71 -33.77 -19.31 1.04
C SER A 71 -32.74 -18.98 -0.04
N ILE A 72 -32.37 -17.71 -0.18
CA ILE A 72 -31.16 -17.30 -0.92
C ILE A 72 -30.10 -16.91 0.11
N GLN A 73 -28.85 -17.30 -0.13
CA GLN A 73 -27.70 -17.05 0.75
C GLN A 73 -26.55 -16.46 -0.07
N THR A 74 -25.82 -15.52 0.53
CA THR A 74 -24.66 -14.84 -0.09
C THR A 74 -23.38 -15.47 0.45
N CYS A 75 -22.42 -15.73 -0.43
CA CYS A 75 -21.08 -16.14 -0.04
C CYS A 75 -20.30 -14.98 0.60
N LEU A 76 -19.29 -15.31 1.42
CA LEU A 76 -18.42 -14.30 2.03
C LEU A 76 -17.62 -13.56 0.93
N ALA A 77 -17.25 -12.30 1.17
CA ALA A 77 -16.47 -11.51 0.21
C ALA A 77 -15.18 -12.25 -0.21
N GLY A 78 -14.95 -12.37 -1.53
CA GLY A 78 -13.85 -13.16 -2.10
C GLY A 78 -14.17 -14.65 -2.35
N SER A 79 -15.35 -15.14 -1.94
CA SER A 79 -15.81 -16.51 -2.21
C SER A 79 -17.05 -16.53 -3.11
N ILE A 80 -17.19 -17.60 -3.90
CA ILE A 80 -18.35 -17.89 -4.75
C ILE A 80 -18.86 -19.31 -4.46
N PHE A 81 -20.08 -19.61 -4.88
CA PHE A 81 -20.65 -20.93 -4.68
C PHE A 81 -20.01 -21.98 -5.59
N ASP A 82 -19.35 -22.97 -5.00
CA ASP A 82 -18.73 -24.10 -5.66
C ASP A 82 -19.76 -25.19 -5.96
N THR A 83 -19.99 -25.44 -7.24
CA THR A 83 -20.96 -26.42 -7.74
C THR A 83 -20.51 -27.88 -7.54
N LEU A 84 -19.22 -28.12 -7.29
CA LEU A 84 -18.67 -29.46 -7.02
C LEU A 84 -18.68 -29.79 -5.52
N LEU A 85 -18.60 -28.78 -4.66
CA LEU A 85 -18.57 -28.93 -3.19
C LEU A 85 -19.90 -28.57 -2.49
N GLU A 86 -20.91 -28.11 -3.23
CA GLU A 86 -22.19 -27.59 -2.72
C GLU A 86 -22.03 -26.57 -1.56
N THR A 87 -21.02 -25.69 -1.64
CA THR A 87 -20.70 -24.71 -0.60
C THR A 87 -19.97 -23.49 -1.16
N CYS A 88 -19.92 -22.38 -0.42
CA CYS A 88 -19.04 -21.27 -0.77
C CYS A 88 -17.56 -21.68 -0.63
N ASN A 89 -16.75 -21.38 -1.64
CA ASN A 89 -15.31 -21.65 -1.71
C ASN A 89 -14.61 -20.44 -2.36
N TRP A 90 -13.30 -20.30 -2.19
CA TRP A 90 -12.57 -19.13 -2.72
C TRP A 90 -12.64 -19.06 -4.24
N ASN A 91 -12.83 -17.86 -4.78
CA ASN A 91 -13.09 -17.65 -6.21
C ASN A 91 -11.99 -18.18 -7.16
N TYR A 92 -10.75 -18.30 -6.69
CA TYR A 92 -9.61 -18.83 -7.46
C TYR A 92 -9.51 -20.38 -7.47
N VAL A 93 -10.39 -21.09 -6.75
CA VAL A 93 -10.49 -22.57 -6.77
C VAL A 93 -11.92 -23.10 -6.98
N ALA A 94 -12.94 -22.27 -6.76
CA ALA A 94 -14.34 -22.67 -6.88
C ALA A 94 -14.79 -22.81 -8.34
N PHE A 95 -15.46 -23.93 -8.67
CA PHE A 95 -16.04 -24.10 -10.01
C PHE A 95 -17.53 -23.71 -10.04
N CYS A 96 -17.88 -22.70 -10.84
CA CYS A 96 -19.26 -22.26 -11.04
C CYS A 96 -19.46 -21.72 -12.47
N ASP A 97 -20.37 -22.35 -13.21
CA ASP A 97 -20.76 -21.94 -14.56
C ASP A 97 -22.27 -21.64 -14.58
N VAL A 98 -22.62 -20.36 -14.49
CA VAL A 98 -24.00 -19.86 -14.59
C VAL A 98 -24.00 -18.64 -15.50
N ALA A 99 -24.52 -18.80 -16.72
CA ALA A 99 -24.54 -17.76 -17.72
C ALA A 99 -25.36 -16.52 -17.26
N SER A 100 -24.71 -15.36 -17.21
CA SER A 100 -25.35 -14.06 -17.04
C SER A 100 -26.01 -13.60 -18.33
N CYS A 101 -27.26 -13.10 -18.25
CA CYS A 101 -27.89 -12.45 -19.40
C CYS A 101 -27.23 -11.10 -19.73
N PRO A 102 -27.25 -10.67 -21.01
CA PRO A 102 -27.05 -9.27 -21.34
C PRO A 102 -28.19 -8.41 -20.74
N PRO A 103 -27.93 -7.15 -20.37
CA PRO A 103 -28.98 -6.24 -19.93
C PRO A 103 -29.98 -5.99 -21.07
N THR A 104 -31.25 -5.74 -20.71
CA THR A 104 -32.27 -5.29 -21.66
C THR A 104 -32.07 -3.79 -21.90
N GLU A 105 -31.88 -3.38 -23.16
CA GLU A 105 -31.69 -1.97 -23.52
C GLU A 105 -32.95 -1.13 -23.25
N GLU A 106 -32.76 0.17 -23.01
CA GLU A 106 -33.83 1.13 -22.73
C GLU A 106 -34.74 1.38 -23.96
N PRO A 107 -36.04 1.69 -23.75
CA PRO A 107 -37.02 1.75 -24.83
C PRO A 107 -36.85 2.98 -25.74
N THR A 108 -36.22 2.78 -26.91
CA THR A 108 -36.15 3.78 -27.98
C THR A 108 -37.49 3.85 -28.77
N PRO A 109 -38.03 5.06 -29.06
CA PRO A 109 -39.42 5.20 -29.56
C PRO A 109 -39.59 5.08 -31.09
N PHE A 110 -40.38 4.06 -31.49
CA PHE A 110 -41.17 3.90 -32.74
C PHE A 110 -40.50 3.92 -34.15
N PRO A 111 -41.04 3.18 -35.15
CA PRO A 111 -40.27 2.81 -36.36
C PRO A 111 -40.84 3.30 -37.71
N THR A 112 -39.97 3.40 -38.73
CA THR A 112 -40.24 3.30 -40.20
C THR A 112 -38.88 3.42 -40.95
N THR A 113 -38.54 2.74 -42.06
CA THR A 113 -39.21 1.73 -42.91
C THR A 113 -38.14 0.78 -43.52
N GLU A 114 -38.56 -0.28 -44.22
CA GLU A 114 -37.77 -1.18 -45.09
C GLU A 114 -37.13 -0.44 -46.30
N GLU A 115 -36.23 -0.97 -47.15
CA GLU A 115 -36.08 -2.32 -47.76
C GLU A 115 -34.61 -2.65 -48.18
N PRO A 116 -34.29 -3.87 -48.69
CA PRO A 116 -32.91 -4.41 -48.75
C PRO A 116 -32.20 -4.35 -50.13
N SER A 117 -30.95 -4.83 -50.17
CA SER A 117 -30.21 -5.14 -51.41
C SER A 117 -29.35 -6.41 -51.27
N TRP A 118 -29.41 -7.30 -52.26
CA TRP A 118 -28.63 -8.55 -52.32
C TRP A 118 -27.44 -8.43 -53.28
N SER A 119 -26.28 -9.01 -52.93
CA SER A 119 -25.20 -9.32 -53.88
C SER A 119 -24.22 -10.39 -53.33
N PRO A 120 -24.20 -11.62 -53.86
CA PRO A 120 -23.23 -12.64 -53.50
C PRO A 120 -21.99 -12.61 -54.40
N SER A 121 -20.81 -12.91 -53.86
CA SER A 121 -19.59 -13.15 -54.66
C SER A 121 -18.75 -14.30 -54.10
N LYS A 122 -18.00 -14.98 -54.99
CA LYS A 122 -17.26 -16.22 -54.70
C LYS A 122 -15.76 -16.02 -54.81
N ARG A 123 -14.97 -16.59 -53.89
CA ARG A 123 -13.62 -17.09 -54.17
C ARG A 123 -13.23 -18.25 -53.22
N PRO A 124 -12.22 -19.08 -53.58
CA PRO A 124 -12.22 -20.48 -53.15
C PRO A 124 -11.08 -20.89 -52.20
N THR A 125 -11.26 -22.07 -51.60
CA THR A 125 -10.32 -22.81 -50.75
C THR A 125 -8.96 -23.05 -51.42
N ALA A 126 -7.88 -22.96 -50.62
CA ALA A 126 -6.57 -23.54 -50.94
C ALA A 126 -6.24 -24.66 -49.93
N PRO A 127 -5.58 -25.76 -50.33
CA PRO A 127 -5.22 -26.86 -49.44
C PRO A 127 -3.93 -26.58 -48.65
N PRO A 128 -3.79 -27.08 -47.41
CA PRO A 128 -2.54 -26.99 -46.64
C PRO A 128 -1.58 -28.14 -47.00
N THR A 129 -0.32 -27.81 -47.26
CA THR A 129 0.77 -28.79 -47.45
C THR A 129 2.05 -28.27 -46.80
N GLY A 130 2.59 -28.99 -45.82
CA GLY A 130 3.89 -28.67 -45.20
C GLY A 130 3.99 -29.08 -43.73
N SER A 131 4.49 -30.29 -43.48
CA SER A 131 4.82 -30.73 -42.11
C SER A 131 6.14 -30.09 -41.65
N PRO A 132 6.21 -29.47 -40.46
CA PRO A 132 7.47 -28.99 -39.91
C PRO A 132 8.31 -30.17 -39.39
N THR A 133 9.49 -30.38 -39.97
CA THR A 133 10.47 -31.35 -39.45
C THR A 133 11.16 -30.76 -38.23
N VAL A 134 10.67 -31.07 -37.04
CA VAL A 134 11.27 -30.60 -35.78
C VAL A 134 12.61 -31.30 -35.56
N THR A 135 13.71 -30.56 -35.65
CA THR A 135 15.02 -31.02 -35.17
C THR A 135 15.14 -30.62 -33.70
N PRO A 136 15.53 -31.50 -32.77
CA PRO A 136 15.61 -31.17 -31.35
C PRO A 136 16.81 -30.25 -31.07
N THR A 137 16.57 -28.94 -31.04
CA THR A 137 17.55 -27.94 -30.61
C THR A 137 17.85 -28.10 -29.11
N SER A 138 19.08 -27.78 -28.73
CA SER A 138 19.65 -27.97 -27.40
C SER A 138 18.88 -27.31 -26.25
N ILE A 139 18.88 -28.04 -25.12
CA ILE A 139 18.86 -27.59 -23.71
C ILE A 139 18.48 -26.10 -23.50
N PRO A 140 17.34 -25.79 -22.84
CA PRO A 140 16.97 -24.41 -22.55
C PRO A 140 17.97 -23.75 -21.60
N SER A 141 18.36 -22.52 -21.90
CA SER A 141 19.05 -21.65 -20.95
C SER A 141 18.10 -21.27 -19.82
N LEU A 142 18.58 -21.27 -18.57
CA LEU A 142 17.83 -20.80 -17.41
C LEU A 142 17.90 -19.27 -17.22
N SER A 143 18.53 -18.54 -18.16
CA SER A 143 18.51 -17.07 -18.17
C SER A 143 17.23 -16.56 -18.84
N PRO A 144 16.40 -15.72 -18.18
CA PRO A 144 15.26 -15.09 -18.83
C PRO A 144 15.70 -14.16 -19.97
N SER A 145 14.98 -14.22 -21.08
CA SER A 145 15.29 -13.45 -22.30
C SER A 145 14.53 -12.12 -22.31
N PHE A 146 14.98 -11.17 -21.49
CA PHE A 146 14.46 -9.80 -21.47
C PHE A 146 14.64 -9.11 -22.84
N THR A 147 13.62 -8.37 -23.31
CA THR A 147 13.85 -7.43 -24.41
C THR A 147 14.60 -6.20 -23.88
N LYS A 148 15.21 -5.39 -24.75
CA LYS A 148 15.89 -4.17 -24.25
C LYS A 148 14.88 -3.14 -23.80
N GLU A 149 13.74 -3.12 -24.46
CA GLU A 149 12.66 -2.15 -24.37
C GLU A 149 11.77 -2.36 -23.12
N SER A 150 11.81 -3.55 -22.51
CA SER A 150 11.00 -3.96 -21.34
C SER A 150 11.82 -4.57 -20.20
N ILE A 151 13.12 -4.27 -20.11
CA ILE A 151 14.07 -4.98 -19.24
C ILE A 151 13.73 -4.91 -17.74
N VAL A 152 13.18 -3.80 -17.25
CA VAL A 152 12.73 -3.67 -15.86
C VAL A 152 11.38 -4.36 -15.64
N GLN A 153 10.44 -4.18 -16.57
CA GLN A 153 9.10 -4.79 -16.49
C GLN A 153 9.17 -6.33 -16.52
N ASP A 154 9.86 -6.91 -17.50
CA ASP A 154 10.02 -8.36 -17.63
C ASP A 154 10.74 -8.95 -16.40
N PHE A 155 11.71 -8.22 -15.86
CA PHE A 155 12.40 -8.60 -14.62
C PHE A 155 11.44 -8.62 -13.44
N LEU A 156 10.66 -7.56 -13.21
CA LEU A 156 9.72 -7.51 -12.07
C LEU A 156 8.60 -8.55 -12.18
N LEU A 157 8.10 -8.83 -13.39
CA LEU A 157 7.17 -9.93 -13.65
C LEU A 157 7.81 -11.29 -13.30
N SER A 158 9.09 -11.51 -13.65
CA SER A 158 9.83 -12.71 -13.24
C SER A 158 10.09 -12.82 -11.72
N LYS A 159 9.72 -11.80 -10.95
CA LYS A 159 9.89 -11.70 -9.50
C LYS A 159 8.57 -11.56 -8.73
N GLN A 160 7.39 -11.59 -9.39
CA GLN A 160 6.08 -11.38 -8.77
C GLN A 160 5.88 -12.23 -7.51
N ASP A 161 6.03 -13.57 -7.60
CA ASP A 161 5.92 -14.50 -6.46
C ASP A 161 6.77 -14.09 -5.25
N LEU A 162 7.97 -13.52 -5.47
CA LEU A 162 8.90 -13.13 -4.42
C LEU A 162 8.55 -11.74 -3.85
N ILE A 163 8.05 -10.84 -4.69
CA ILE A 163 7.55 -9.52 -4.28
C ILE A 163 6.28 -9.68 -3.43
N GLU A 164 5.33 -10.50 -3.85
CA GLU A 164 4.12 -10.81 -3.08
C GLU A 164 4.43 -11.52 -1.75
N LYS A 165 5.38 -12.46 -1.76
CA LYS A 165 5.75 -13.25 -0.57
C LYS A 165 6.56 -12.48 0.48
N TYR A 166 7.45 -11.57 0.07
CA TYR A 166 8.43 -10.94 0.97
C TYR A 166 8.31 -9.41 1.10
N ILE A 167 7.67 -8.72 0.15
CA ILE A 167 7.50 -7.25 0.18
C ILE A 167 6.05 -6.88 0.52
N LEU A 168 5.08 -7.47 -0.18
CA LEU A 168 3.64 -7.18 -0.01
C LEU A 168 3.03 -8.00 1.13
N ILE A 169 3.76 -8.09 2.24
CA ILE A 169 3.45 -8.91 3.41
C ILE A 169 3.15 -8.00 4.62
N SER A 170 2.06 -8.30 5.32
CA SER A 170 1.58 -7.59 6.50
C SER A 170 1.59 -8.51 7.72
N TYR A 171 1.56 -7.95 8.93
CA TYR A 171 1.69 -8.69 10.18
C TYR A 171 0.53 -8.39 11.12
N THR A 172 -0.03 -9.43 11.73
CA THR A 172 -0.97 -9.25 12.85
C THR A 172 -0.24 -8.67 14.07
N SER A 173 -0.99 -8.15 15.04
CA SER A 173 -0.50 -7.75 16.37
C SER A 173 0.14 -8.90 17.18
N SER A 174 0.06 -10.15 16.69
CA SER A 174 0.77 -11.32 17.22
C SER A 174 2.01 -11.74 16.40
N GLY A 175 2.43 -10.92 15.44
CA GLY A 175 3.59 -11.17 14.56
C GLY A 175 3.36 -12.20 13.45
N LEU A 176 2.13 -12.69 13.26
CA LEU A 176 1.81 -13.63 12.18
C LEU A 176 1.72 -12.90 10.83
N ALA A 177 2.55 -13.30 9.88
CA ALA A 177 2.59 -12.78 8.52
C ALA A 177 1.38 -13.23 7.68
N TYR A 178 0.83 -12.34 6.87
CA TYR A 178 -0.22 -12.61 5.89
C TYR A 178 -0.07 -11.69 4.66
N PRO A 179 -0.50 -12.09 3.44
CA PRO A 179 -0.43 -11.22 2.26
C PRO A 179 -1.26 -9.95 2.45
N SER A 180 -0.68 -8.78 2.18
CA SER A 180 -1.38 -7.49 2.32
C SER A 180 -2.69 -7.47 1.55
N ARG A 181 -3.71 -6.85 2.13
CA ARG A 181 -5.02 -6.62 1.51
C ARG A 181 -5.03 -5.29 0.77
N GLN A 182 -4.34 -4.28 1.30
CA GLN A 182 -4.29 -2.92 0.75
C GLN A 182 -3.30 -2.74 -0.40
N TYR A 183 -2.30 -3.61 -0.51
CA TYR A 183 -1.18 -3.50 -1.45
C TYR A 183 -1.02 -4.78 -2.28
N LYS A 184 -1.37 -4.73 -3.58
CA LYS A 184 -1.24 -5.85 -4.53
C LYS A 184 -0.16 -5.59 -5.58
N PHE A 185 0.32 -6.66 -6.20
CA PHE A 185 1.34 -6.57 -7.25
C PHE A 185 0.81 -5.85 -8.49
N ASP A 186 -0.41 -6.14 -8.93
CA ASP A 186 -0.99 -5.52 -10.14
C ASP A 186 -1.16 -3.99 -9.97
N ASP A 187 -1.66 -3.56 -8.81
CA ASP A 187 -1.78 -2.13 -8.45
C ASP A 187 -0.39 -1.46 -8.39
N PHE A 188 0.59 -2.12 -7.77
CA PHE A 188 1.97 -1.66 -7.69
C PHE A 188 2.61 -1.51 -9.08
N PHE A 189 2.49 -2.54 -9.91
CA PHE A 189 3.16 -2.65 -11.21
C PHE A 189 2.56 -1.67 -12.23
N SER A 190 1.24 -1.53 -12.26
CA SER A 190 0.55 -0.54 -13.11
C SER A 190 0.89 0.91 -12.71
N SER A 191 0.89 1.21 -11.41
CA SER A 191 1.35 2.52 -10.89
C SER A 191 2.83 2.78 -11.22
N LEU A 192 3.67 1.74 -11.17
CA LEU A 192 5.09 1.85 -11.52
C LEU A 192 5.31 2.08 -13.02
N GLN A 193 4.53 1.46 -13.89
CA GLN A 193 4.51 1.76 -15.33
C GLN A 193 4.08 3.22 -15.56
N LEU A 194 3.04 3.69 -14.88
CA LEU A 194 2.53 5.05 -15.00
C LEU A 194 3.57 6.09 -14.54
N MET A 195 4.12 5.91 -13.34
CA MET A 195 5.01 6.89 -12.70
C MET A 195 6.48 6.78 -13.10
N GLY A 196 6.92 5.62 -13.60
CA GLY A 196 8.32 5.35 -13.98
C GLY A 196 8.59 5.22 -15.48
N ILE A 197 7.57 5.01 -16.32
CA ILE A 197 7.73 4.80 -17.78
C ILE A 197 6.89 5.80 -18.59
N GLN A 198 5.58 5.88 -18.34
CA GLN A 198 4.68 6.76 -19.10
C GLN A 198 4.86 8.23 -18.71
N GLY A 199 5.06 8.49 -17.42
CA GLY A 199 5.22 9.82 -16.84
C GLY A 199 3.88 10.56 -16.64
N PHE A 200 3.88 11.49 -15.70
CA PHE A 200 2.71 12.30 -15.30
C PHE A 200 2.75 13.74 -15.87
N GLY A 201 3.35 13.91 -17.06
CA GLY A 201 3.43 15.21 -17.74
C GLY A 201 4.38 16.25 -17.11
N SER A 202 5.23 15.84 -16.18
CA SER A 202 6.26 16.67 -15.55
C SER A 202 7.64 16.50 -16.19
N GLY A 203 8.58 17.40 -15.89
CA GLY A 203 9.99 17.29 -16.28
C GLY A 203 10.82 16.32 -15.44
N PHE A 204 10.16 15.40 -14.72
CA PHE A 204 10.77 14.31 -13.95
C PHE A 204 9.76 13.16 -13.80
N GLN A 205 10.27 11.95 -13.57
CA GLN A 205 9.50 10.73 -13.33
C GLN A 205 10.31 9.79 -12.42
N PHE A 206 9.71 8.72 -11.91
CA PHE A 206 10.39 7.76 -11.04
C PHE A 206 11.55 7.08 -11.80
N MET A 207 12.77 7.19 -11.29
CA MET A 207 14.00 6.65 -11.90
C MET A 207 14.03 5.11 -11.99
N LEU A 208 13.42 4.55 -13.04
CA LEU A 208 13.58 3.13 -13.42
C LEU A 208 14.74 2.88 -14.38
N TYR A 209 15.10 3.87 -15.20
CA TYR A 209 15.96 3.69 -16.37
C TYR A 209 15.52 2.51 -17.25
N GLU A 210 14.21 2.32 -17.41
CA GLU A 210 13.63 1.33 -18.32
C GLU A 210 14.09 1.62 -19.76
N GLY A 211 14.36 0.56 -20.53
CA GLY A 211 14.98 0.67 -21.86
C GLY A 211 16.52 0.78 -21.85
N ASP A 212 17.13 1.20 -20.74
CA ASP A 212 18.58 1.40 -20.65
C ASP A 212 19.29 0.13 -20.13
N ALA A 213 19.80 -0.68 -21.06
CA ALA A 213 20.54 -1.91 -20.77
C ALA A 213 21.87 -1.70 -19.99
N VAL A 214 22.29 -0.46 -19.73
CA VAL A 214 23.41 -0.12 -18.82
C VAL A 214 22.89 0.40 -17.47
N LYS A 215 21.79 1.16 -17.46
CA LYS A 215 21.30 1.83 -16.23
C LYS A 215 20.14 1.16 -15.48
N TYR A 216 19.44 0.18 -16.07
CA TYR A 216 18.28 -0.48 -15.41
C TYR A 216 18.59 -1.01 -13.99
N GLN A 217 19.85 -1.39 -13.72
CA GLN A 217 20.30 -1.87 -12.42
C GLN A 217 20.25 -0.78 -11.34
N TYR A 218 20.60 0.47 -11.63
CA TYR A 218 20.41 1.59 -10.68
C TYR A 218 18.92 1.81 -10.40
N GLY A 219 18.07 1.62 -11.40
CA GLY A 219 16.61 1.72 -11.25
C GLY A 219 16.02 0.66 -10.33
N LEU A 220 16.48 -0.59 -10.45
CA LEU A 220 16.11 -1.69 -9.55
C LEU A 220 16.59 -1.46 -8.11
N VAL A 221 17.77 -0.84 -7.91
CA VAL A 221 18.28 -0.49 -6.58
C VAL A 221 17.51 0.68 -5.97
N ASN A 222 17.21 1.71 -6.76
CA ASN A 222 16.31 2.80 -6.38
C ASN A 222 14.90 2.28 -5.99
N LEU A 223 14.37 1.32 -6.75
CA LEU A 223 13.08 0.68 -6.46
C LEU A 223 13.14 -0.16 -5.18
N ALA A 224 14.25 -0.86 -4.93
CA ALA A 224 14.46 -1.57 -3.67
C ALA A 224 14.47 -0.61 -2.46
N ALA A 225 15.10 0.56 -2.59
CA ALA A 225 15.12 1.57 -1.53
C ALA A 225 13.72 2.18 -1.27
N PHE A 226 12.94 2.41 -2.32
CA PHE A 226 11.53 2.83 -2.22
C PHE A 226 10.69 1.78 -1.48
N LEU A 227 10.71 0.53 -1.95
CA LEU A 227 9.92 -0.57 -1.38
C LEU A 227 10.31 -0.88 0.07
N ALA A 228 11.61 -0.85 0.40
CA ALA A 228 12.10 -1.07 1.76
C ALA A 228 11.56 -0.07 2.79
N ASN A 229 11.31 1.17 2.36
CA ASN A 229 10.66 2.20 3.17
C ASN A 229 9.14 2.00 3.22
N ALA A 230 8.49 1.72 2.09
CA ALA A 230 7.05 1.46 2.05
C ALA A 230 6.63 0.27 2.93
N MET A 231 7.47 -0.77 3.00
CA MET A 231 7.32 -1.88 3.93
C MET A 231 7.18 -1.43 5.39
N VAL A 232 7.90 -0.37 5.79
CA VAL A 232 7.92 0.14 7.18
C VAL A 232 6.85 1.20 7.44
N GLU A 233 6.54 2.05 6.46
CA GLU A 233 5.53 3.10 6.62
C GLU A 233 4.12 2.52 6.77
N THR A 234 3.68 1.64 5.86
CA THR A 234 2.28 1.15 5.85
C THR A 234 2.10 -0.34 5.57
N ILE A 235 2.88 -0.96 4.68
CA ILE A 235 2.58 -2.32 4.18
C ILE A 235 2.61 -3.35 5.32
N GLN A 236 3.59 -3.27 6.24
CA GLN A 236 3.66 -4.17 7.40
C GLN A 236 2.39 -4.15 8.27
N ASN A 237 1.66 -3.03 8.29
CA ASN A 237 0.46 -2.83 9.10
C ASN A 237 -0.86 -3.05 8.32
N ASP A 238 -0.79 -3.23 6.99
CA ASP A 238 -1.95 -3.28 6.08
C ASP A 238 -2.85 -2.03 6.16
N ALA A 239 -2.23 -0.88 6.39
CA ALA A 239 -2.88 0.43 6.55
C ALA A 239 -2.80 1.26 5.25
N CYS A 240 -3.68 2.25 5.09
CA CYS A 240 -3.57 3.26 4.02
C CYS A 240 -3.26 4.65 4.59
N ASP A 241 -3.98 5.04 5.65
CA ASP A 241 -3.65 6.20 6.48
C ASP A 241 -2.58 5.83 7.53
N GLU A 242 -1.82 6.83 7.94
CA GLU A 242 -0.95 6.80 9.09
C GLU A 242 -1.72 6.41 10.36
N LEU A 243 -1.12 5.53 11.16
CA LEU A 243 -1.71 5.09 12.42
C LEU A 243 -1.33 6.05 13.55
N ASN A 244 -2.22 6.23 14.52
CA ASN A 244 -1.88 6.84 15.80
C ASN A 244 -1.06 5.82 16.61
N TRP A 245 0.27 5.97 16.61
CA TRP A 245 1.22 5.02 17.22
C TRP A 245 2.19 5.68 18.22
N GLN A 246 2.27 7.02 18.27
CA GLN A 246 3.12 7.73 19.21
C GLN A 246 2.43 7.94 20.56
N GLU A 247 2.95 7.30 21.61
CA GLU A 247 2.58 7.66 22.98
C GLU A 247 3.29 8.94 23.44
N VAL A 248 2.53 9.81 24.09
CA VAL A 248 3.01 10.91 24.92
C VAL A 248 2.62 10.56 26.36
N ALA A 249 3.57 10.53 27.29
CA ALA A 249 3.34 10.24 28.72
C ALA A 249 2.39 9.04 29.03
N GLY A 250 2.49 7.96 28.23
CA GLY A 250 1.73 6.71 28.41
C GLY A 250 0.33 6.67 27.80
N ARG A 251 -0.03 7.64 26.94
CA ARG A 251 -1.31 7.73 26.23
C ARG A 251 -1.09 8.20 24.79
N TYR A 252 -2.04 7.93 23.91
CA TYR A 252 -2.01 8.48 22.55
C TYR A 252 -2.87 9.75 22.52
N ALA A 253 -2.28 10.89 22.17
CA ALA A 253 -3.06 12.11 21.99
C ALA A 253 -3.97 11.98 20.75
N ILE A 254 -5.16 12.54 20.78
CA ILE A 254 -6.01 12.62 19.58
C ILE A 254 -5.45 13.69 18.61
N SER A 255 -4.82 14.73 19.15
CA SER A 255 -4.05 15.72 18.39
C SER A 255 -2.79 15.18 17.70
N ASN A 256 -2.44 13.90 17.86
CA ASN A 256 -1.43 13.24 17.02
C ASN A 256 -1.80 13.29 15.52
N SER A 257 -3.07 13.50 15.14
CA SER A 257 -3.48 13.78 13.76
C SER A 257 -2.77 15.02 13.16
N CYS A 258 -2.43 16.00 14.00
CA CYS A 258 -1.68 17.21 13.62
C CYS A 258 -0.18 16.94 13.41
N GLY A 259 0.33 15.80 13.88
CA GLY A 259 1.75 15.52 13.89
C GLY A 259 2.13 14.46 14.92
N GLN A 260 2.93 13.48 14.49
CA GLN A 260 3.72 12.60 15.36
C GLN A 260 5.21 12.98 15.22
N GLU A 261 6.09 12.39 16.04
CA GLU A 261 7.56 12.61 15.94
C GLU A 261 7.97 14.09 16.08
N GLY A 262 7.22 14.90 16.83
CA GLY A 262 7.49 16.33 17.01
C GLY A 262 7.08 17.22 15.82
N ARG A 263 6.41 16.65 14.82
CA ARG A 263 6.03 17.32 13.58
C ARG A 263 4.74 18.15 13.70
N SER A 264 4.43 18.90 12.65
CA SER A 264 3.27 19.78 12.56
C SER A 264 2.77 19.82 11.11
N TYR A 265 1.95 18.84 10.72
CA TYR A 265 1.63 18.56 9.32
C TYR A 265 0.93 19.73 8.59
N GLN A 266 0.17 20.55 9.32
CA GLN A 266 -0.46 21.78 8.83
C GLN A 266 0.50 22.99 8.73
N ASP A 267 1.71 22.91 9.29
CA ASP A 267 2.74 23.97 9.22
C ASP A 267 3.93 23.59 8.32
N GLU A 268 3.98 22.34 7.84
CA GLU A 268 4.98 21.81 6.89
C GLU A 268 4.80 22.39 5.48
N THR A 269 5.09 23.70 5.35
CA THR A 269 5.10 24.47 4.10
C THR A 269 6.32 24.16 3.22
N CYS A 270 6.23 24.45 1.92
CA CYS A 270 7.31 24.20 0.96
C CYS A 270 8.40 25.28 0.97
N ASN A 271 8.10 26.51 1.43
CA ASN A 271 8.98 27.67 1.28
C ASN A 271 9.63 28.14 2.60
N ASN A 272 10.82 27.62 2.89
CA ASN A 272 11.67 28.15 3.96
C ASN A 272 12.39 29.48 3.59
N GLN A 273 12.31 29.95 2.33
CA GLN A 273 12.80 31.26 1.92
C GLN A 273 12.00 31.93 0.79
N ALA A 274 11.61 33.19 1.04
CA ALA A 274 11.51 34.34 0.13
C ALA A 274 10.61 34.32 -1.13
N ASN A 275 10.16 33.17 -1.62
CA ASN A 275 9.21 33.07 -2.74
C ASN A 275 7.77 32.92 -2.25
N GLU A 276 6.80 33.21 -3.12
CA GLU A 276 5.39 32.85 -2.92
C GLU A 276 5.23 31.32 -2.88
N ASP A 277 4.53 30.80 -1.87
CA ASP A 277 4.30 29.34 -1.76
C ASP A 277 3.13 28.93 -2.65
N ILE A 278 3.48 28.56 -3.88
CA ILE A 278 2.55 28.10 -4.92
C ILE A 278 2.20 26.61 -4.81
N PHE A 279 2.78 25.90 -3.82
CA PHE A 279 2.70 24.44 -3.72
C PHE A 279 1.88 23.99 -2.52
N SER A 280 2.09 24.56 -1.34
CA SER A 280 1.44 24.10 -0.11
C SER A 280 -0.08 24.25 -0.17
N CYS A 281 -0.81 23.22 0.26
CA CYS A 281 -2.25 23.33 0.46
C CYS A 281 -2.58 24.44 1.48
N GLN A 282 -3.67 25.15 1.25
CA GLN A 282 -4.24 26.05 2.26
C GLN A 282 -4.89 25.20 3.36
N VAL A 283 -4.64 25.55 4.61
CA VAL A 283 -5.25 24.86 5.77
C VAL A 283 -6.68 25.38 5.95
N ASP A 284 -7.67 24.53 5.69
CA ASP A 284 -9.05 24.80 6.09
C ASP A 284 -9.28 24.30 7.52
N THR A 285 -9.57 25.21 8.43
CA THR A 285 -9.87 24.91 9.84
C THR A 285 -11.26 24.28 10.05
N ASN A 286 -12.09 24.21 9.01
CA ASN A 286 -13.43 23.62 9.02
C ASN A 286 -13.47 22.22 8.37
N MET A 287 -12.33 21.70 7.90
CA MET A 287 -12.27 20.39 7.24
C MET A 287 -12.47 19.26 8.26
N GLU A 288 -13.45 18.39 8.03
CA GLU A 288 -13.78 17.26 8.89
C GLU A 288 -13.55 15.94 8.16
N ILE A 289 -12.55 15.15 8.61
CA ILE A 289 -12.16 13.88 8.00
C ILE A 289 -11.84 12.88 9.12
N ILE A 290 -12.19 11.61 8.91
CA ILE A 290 -11.75 10.48 9.73
C ILE A 290 -11.00 9.50 8.82
N ALA A 291 -9.81 9.08 9.22
CA ALA A 291 -9.00 8.06 8.55
C ALA A 291 -9.73 6.71 8.49
N ILE A 292 -9.46 5.90 7.47
CA ILE A 292 -10.03 4.55 7.35
C ILE A 292 -9.17 3.48 8.05
N SER A 293 -7.96 3.85 8.49
CA SER A 293 -6.96 2.92 9.03
C SER A 293 -6.80 3.08 10.54
N SER A 294 -6.73 1.97 11.25
CA SER A 294 -6.43 1.90 12.70
C SER A 294 -5.52 0.71 12.98
N GLY A 295 -4.86 0.70 14.15
CA GLY A 295 -3.97 -0.38 14.53
C GLY A 295 -4.69 -1.72 14.71
N ASN A 296 -4.00 -2.83 14.44
CA ASN A 296 -4.57 -4.18 14.52
C ASN A 296 -4.41 -4.85 15.90
N GLN A 297 -4.00 -4.09 16.92
CA GLN A 297 -3.90 -4.52 18.32
C GLN A 297 -5.22 -4.35 19.10
N VAL A 298 -5.37 -5.12 20.18
CA VAL A 298 -6.53 -5.01 21.08
C VAL A 298 -6.49 -3.65 21.80
N ARG A 299 -7.58 -2.87 21.71
CA ARG A 299 -7.64 -1.45 22.14
C ARG A 299 -6.60 -0.57 21.44
N ALA A 300 -6.35 -0.83 20.15
CA ALA A 300 -5.66 0.13 19.29
C ALA A 300 -6.31 1.51 19.39
N PRO A 301 -5.52 2.60 19.32
CA PRO A 301 -6.05 3.95 19.17
C PRO A 301 -7.00 4.07 17.97
N PRO A 302 -7.97 5.00 18.03
CA PRO A 302 -8.88 5.24 16.92
C PRO A 302 -8.10 5.71 15.68
N PRO A 303 -8.70 5.59 14.48
CA PRO A 303 -8.19 6.28 13.30
C PRO A 303 -8.00 7.78 13.57
N PHE A 304 -7.02 8.40 12.90
CA PHE A 304 -6.87 9.85 12.96
C PHE A 304 -8.14 10.56 12.51
N LYS A 305 -8.36 11.73 13.11
CA LYS A 305 -9.48 12.62 12.79
C LYS A 305 -9.06 14.08 12.85
N CYS A 306 -9.68 14.89 12.01
CA CYS A 306 -9.75 16.34 12.12
C CYS A 306 -11.21 16.78 12.14
N GLU A 307 -11.49 17.89 12.81
CA GLU A 307 -12.84 18.46 12.92
C GLU A 307 -12.74 19.99 13.08
N ALA A 308 -13.86 20.69 12.91
CA ALA A 308 -13.89 22.14 13.00
C ALA A 308 -13.54 22.65 14.42
N GLY A 309 -12.75 23.74 14.49
CA GLY A 309 -12.36 24.36 15.76
C GLY A 309 -13.56 24.84 16.58
N ARG A 310 -13.70 24.32 17.80
CA ARG A 310 -14.82 24.64 18.71
C ARG A 310 -14.56 25.89 19.59
N GLY A 311 -13.37 26.47 19.52
CA GLY A 311 -12.95 27.65 20.28
C GLY A 311 -12.15 27.33 21.55
N GLU A 312 -11.83 28.37 22.32
CA GLU A 312 -11.01 28.28 23.53
C GLU A 312 -11.64 27.35 24.60
N GLY A 313 -10.83 26.45 25.16
CA GLY A 313 -11.23 25.54 26.24
C GLY A 313 -11.81 24.19 25.77
N PHE A 314 -11.95 23.96 24.47
CA PHE A 314 -12.21 22.62 23.90
C PHE A 314 -10.91 21.91 23.55
N TYR A 315 -10.87 20.59 23.75
CA TYR A 315 -9.66 19.78 23.56
C TYR A 315 -10.00 18.43 22.92
N ALA A 316 -9.17 17.99 21.99
CA ALA A 316 -9.33 16.68 21.34
C ALA A 316 -9.08 15.50 22.30
N GLY A 317 -8.30 15.73 23.38
CA GLY A 317 -8.08 14.75 24.43
C GLY A 317 -7.15 13.60 24.02
N TYR A 318 -7.37 12.42 24.60
CA TYR A 318 -6.50 11.26 24.43
C TYR A 318 -7.25 9.94 24.34
N TRP A 319 -6.61 8.92 23.75
CA TRP A 319 -7.04 7.52 23.84
C TRP A 319 -6.47 6.86 25.09
N ASP A 320 -7.34 6.33 25.94
CA ASP A 320 -6.96 5.56 27.12
C ASP A 320 -6.84 4.07 26.77
N THR A 321 -5.63 3.52 26.95
CA THR A 321 -5.30 2.13 26.61
C THR A 321 -5.75 1.11 27.66
N GLU A 322 -5.99 1.54 28.89
CA GLU A 322 -6.46 0.68 29.98
C GLU A 322 -7.96 0.45 29.86
N THR A 323 -8.74 1.49 29.62
CA THR A 323 -10.19 1.35 29.38
C THR A 323 -10.51 0.97 27.93
N GLY A 324 -9.70 1.39 26.96
CA GLY A 324 -10.01 1.28 25.54
C GLY A 324 -11.08 2.28 25.11
N THR A 325 -10.97 3.54 25.56
CA THR A 325 -11.94 4.60 25.28
C THR A 325 -11.26 5.93 24.99
N GLU A 326 -11.86 6.74 24.12
CA GLU A 326 -11.47 8.15 23.95
C GLU A 326 -11.93 8.98 25.15
N VAL A 327 -11.04 9.83 25.67
CA VAL A 327 -11.28 10.78 26.75
C VAL A 327 -11.14 12.19 26.17
N ALA A 328 -12.24 12.70 25.62
CA ALA A 328 -12.36 14.02 25.01
C ALA A 328 -12.47 15.16 26.04
N ASP A 329 -12.35 16.42 25.58
CA ASP A 329 -12.50 17.66 26.37
C ASP A 329 -11.54 17.79 27.57
N ILE A 330 -10.42 17.04 27.55
CA ILE A 330 -9.30 17.15 28.50
C ILE A 330 -8.07 17.71 27.78
N PRO A 331 -7.37 18.72 28.33
CA PRO A 331 -6.14 19.24 27.73
C PRO A 331 -5.06 18.15 27.73
N TYR A 332 -4.76 17.62 26.54
CA TYR A 332 -3.73 16.62 26.32
C TYR A 332 -3.02 16.91 25.01
N SER A 333 -1.68 16.98 25.04
CA SER A 333 -0.90 17.43 23.88
C SER A 333 -0.26 16.27 23.11
N ASN A 334 -0.12 16.43 21.80
CA ASN A 334 0.82 15.63 21.00
C ASN A 334 2.27 16.00 21.36
N SER A 335 3.23 15.35 20.69
CA SER A 335 4.67 15.61 20.90
C SER A 335 5.13 17.02 20.49
N ASN A 336 4.33 17.78 19.76
CA ASN A 336 4.57 19.18 19.39
C ASN A 336 3.66 20.18 20.13
N GLY A 337 2.97 19.76 21.20
CA GLY A 337 2.18 20.66 22.06
C GLY A 337 0.75 20.99 21.61
N ARG A 338 0.28 20.56 20.43
CA ARG A 338 -1.12 20.77 20.00
C ARG A 338 -2.09 19.92 20.84
N THR A 339 -3.21 20.50 21.25
CA THR A 339 -4.22 19.88 22.14
C THR A 339 -5.59 19.67 21.48
N ASP A 340 -5.69 20.04 20.22
CA ASP A 340 -6.88 20.07 19.37
C ASP A 340 -6.60 19.33 18.04
N THR A 341 -7.56 19.31 17.12
CA THR A 341 -7.40 18.74 15.77
C THR A 341 -7.86 19.69 14.65
N GLU A 342 -7.89 21.00 14.92
CA GLU A 342 -8.35 22.03 13.98
C GLU A 342 -7.36 22.17 12.81
N GLY A 343 -7.85 21.95 11.58
CA GLY A 343 -7.02 21.99 10.37
C GLY A 343 -6.02 20.85 10.21
N CYS A 344 -6.06 19.83 11.08
CA CYS A 344 -5.04 18.77 11.20
C CYS A 344 -5.26 17.57 10.25
N CYS A 345 -5.79 17.77 9.05
CA CYS A 345 -6.21 16.68 8.16
C CYS A 345 -5.08 16.02 7.34
N TRP A 346 -3.82 16.40 7.61
CA TRP A 346 -2.66 16.23 6.73
C TRP A 346 -1.73 15.07 7.09
N TRP A 347 -2.24 14.11 7.88
CA TRP A 347 -1.53 12.87 8.20
C TRP A 347 -1.23 12.02 6.96
N GLY A 348 -0.27 11.10 7.10
CA GLY A 348 0.28 10.36 5.98
C GLY A 348 -0.68 9.38 5.31
N ARG A 349 -0.63 9.30 3.98
CA ARG A 349 -1.47 8.42 3.17
C ARG A 349 -0.67 7.74 2.06
N GLY A 350 -1.10 6.54 1.66
CA GLY A 350 -0.43 5.75 0.61
C GLY A 350 0.81 4.98 1.10
N ALA A 351 1.50 4.31 0.18
CA ALA A 351 2.59 3.37 0.47
C ALA A 351 3.79 3.96 1.24
N LEU A 352 4.13 5.24 1.07
CA LEU A 352 5.14 5.94 1.88
C LEU A 352 4.54 6.78 3.03
N SER A 353 3.22 6.73 3.23
CA SER A 353 2.51 7.57 4.20
C SER A 353 2.82 9.06 3.96
N THR A 354 2.65 9.51 2.71
CA THR A 354 2.92 10.90 2.27
C THR A 354 2.04 11.88 3.04
N ARG A 355 2.67 12.82 3.74
CA ARG A 355 2.07 13.69 4.77
C ARG A 355 2.51 15.15 4.65
N GLY A 356 1.76 16.05 5.28
CA GLY A 356 2.04 17.48 5.34
C GLY A 356 1.53 18.29 4.14
N ILE A 357 1.15 19.55 4.37
CA ILE A 357 0.54 20.43 3.34
C ILE A 357 1.43 20.65 2.11
N CYS A 358 2.76 20.65 2.28
CA CYS A 358 3.69 20.77 1.16
C CYS A 358 3.65 19.54 0.23
N ASN A 359 3.77 18.31 0.74
CA ASN A 359 3.89 17.13 -0.11
C ASN A 359 2.57 16.82 -0.82
N ILE A 360 1.45 16.92 -0.10
CA ILE A 360 0.10 16.73 -0.65
C ILE A 360 -0.23 17.86 -1.66
N GLY A 361 0.17 19.10 -1.35
CA GLY A 361 0.00 20.25 -2.23
C GLY A 361 0.83 20.16 -3.52
N LYS A 362 2.09 19.71 -3.43
CA LYS A 362 2.90 19.36 -4.61
C LYS A 362 2.26 18.27 -5.46
N PHE A 363 1.70 17.22 -4.86
CA PHE A 363 1.01 16.17 -5.59
C PHE A 363 -0.22 16.71 -6.33
N ASN A 364 -1.03 17.53 -5.68
CA ASN A 364 -2.13 18.25 -6.32
C ASN A 364 -1.65 19.15 -7.47
N TYR A 365 -0.58 19.92 -7.24
CA TYR A 365 0.01 20.80 -8.23
C TYR A 365 0.50 20.06 -9.47
N TYR A 366 1.16 18.90 -9.33
CA TYR A 366 1.76 18.18 -10.47
C TYR A 366 0.82 17.13 -11.10
N VAL A 367 -0.09 16.53 -10.34
CA VAL A 367 -0.78 15.29 -10.71
C VAL A 367 -2.31 15.36 -10.54
N GLY A 368 -2.81 16.28 -9.69
CA GLY A 368 -4.24 16.47 -9.37
C GLY A 368 -4.95 17.60 -10.14
N MET A 369 -6.06 18.08 -9.59
CA MET A 369 -6.91 19.11 -10.20
C MET A 369 -6.17 20.43 -10.44
N LYS A 370 -5.24 20.82 -9.56
CA LYS A 370 -4.44 22.04 -9.75
C LYS A 370 -3.59 21.99 -11.03
N ALA A 371 -3.08 20.82 -11.42
CA ALA A 371 -2.42 20.65 -12.71
C ALA A 371 -3.36 20.93 -13.90
N ALA A 372 -4.58 20.38 -13.86
CA ALA A 372 -5.57 20.54 -14.92
C ALA A 372 -6.10 21.98 -15.04
N LEU A 373 -6.33 22.66 -13.91
CA LEU A 373 -6.74 24.07 -13.87
C LEU A 373 -5.67 25.02 -14.44
N ASP A 374 -4.39 24.69 -14.27
CA ASP A 374 -3.26 25.41 -14.89
C ASP A 374 -3.07 25.07 -16.38
N GLY A 375 -3.92 24.22 -16.97
CA GLY A 375 -3.82 23.77 -18.36
C GLY A 375 -2.66 22.79 -18.63
N ARG A 376 -2.12 22.17 -17.58
CA ARG A 376 -1.04 21.16 -17.66
C ARG A 376 -1.66 19.74 -17.70
N PRO A 377 -0.94 18.72 -18.20
CA PRO A 377 -1.38 17.34 -18.06
C PRO A 377 -1.57 16.98 -16.57
N SER A 378 -2.52 16.10 -16.30
CA SER A 378 -2.93 15.68 -14.96
C SER A 378 -3.43 14.25 -15.04
N LEU A 379 -3.08 13.40 -14.06
CA LEU A 379 -3.62 12.03 -13.99
C LEU A 379 -4.99 12.02 -13.31
N TYR A 380 -5.21 12.92 -12.35
CA TYR A 380 -6.46 13.06 -11.61
C TYR A 380 -7.04 14.48 -11.77
N PRO A 381 -7.45 14.87 -12.99
CA PRO A 381 -7.88 16.25 -13.29
C PRO A 381 -9.10 16.72 -12.50
N ASN A 382 -9.83 15.78 -11.87
CA ASN A 382 -11.04 16.04 -11.11
C ASN A 382 -10.86 15.86 -9.58
N ILE A 383 -9.65 15.55 -9.08
CA ILE A 383 -9.40 15.35 -7.65
C ILE A 383 -8.51 16.48 -7.13
N ASP A 384 -9.07 17.31 -6.25
CA ASP A 384 -8.32 18.32 -5.51
C ASP A 384 -7.80 17.73 -4.20
N PHE A 385 -6.57 17.24 -4.18
CA PHE A 385 -5.98 16.66 -2.96
C PHE A 385 -5.74 17.68 -1.82
N CYS A 386 -5.95 18.98 -2.06
CA CYS A 386 -5.97 19.99 -0.99
C CYS A 386 -7.37 20.22 -0.40
N GLN A 387 -8.45 19.72 -1.02
CA GLN A 387 -9.80 19.72 -0.45
C GLN A 387 -10.22 18.31 -0.02
N TYR A 388 -9.68 17.28 -0.67
CA TYR A 388 -10.00 15.86 -0.46
C TYR A 388 -8.73 15.00 -0.29
N PRO A 389 -7.86 15.27 0.71
CA PRO A 389 -6.62 14.52 0.92
C PRO A 389 -6.87 13.03 1.21
N GLU A 390 -8.05 12.68 1.75
CA GLU A 390 -8.50 11.32 2.00
C GLU A 390 -8.78 10.51 0.73
N ALA A 391 -8.93 11.14 -0.44
CA ALA A 391 -9.17 10.47 -1.72
C ALA A 391 -8.12 9.40 -2.06
N VAL A 392 -6.88 9.54 -1.56
CA VAL A 392 -5.82 8.54 -1.65
C VAL A 392 -6.26 7.19 -1.05
N CYS A 393 -7.07 7.21 0.01
CA CYS A 393 -7.52 6.04 0.75
C CYS A 393 -9.00 5.70 0.55
N SER A 394 -9.84 6.65 0.14
CA SER A 394 -11.31 6.49 0.06
C SER A 394 -11.92 6.45 -1.35
N SER A 395 -11.22 6.95 -2.38
CA SER A 395 -11.79 7.06 -3.74
C SER A 395 -11.75 5.76 -4.54
N ASP A 396 -12.51 5.69 -5.64
CA ASP A 396 -12.49 4.54 -6.57
C ASP A 396 -11.10 4.23 -7.15
N ALA A 397 -10.18 5.22 -7.17
CA ALA A 397 -8.80 5.07 -7.62
C ALA A 397 -7.81 4.70 -6.49
N THR A 398 -8.29 4.44 -5.26
CA THR A 398 -7.45 4.32 -4.06
C THR A 398 -6.29 3.33 -4.20
N ASN A 399 -6.51 2.15 -4.80
CA ASN A 399 -5.48 1.12 -4.93
C ASN A 399 -4.22 1.61 -5.66
N GLU A 400 -4.42 2.36 -6.75
CA GLU A 400 -3.40 2.91 -7.63
C GLU A 400 -2.83 4.22 -7.04
N LEU A 401 -3.70 5.11 -6.54
CA LEU A 401 -3.33 6.35 -5.86
C LEU A 401 -2.34 6.14 -4.70
N ARG A 402 -2.52 5.08 -3.89
CA ARG A 402 -1.60 4.73 -2.78
C ARG A 402 -0.15 4.62 -3.23
N TRP A 403 0.06 4.02 -4.40
CA TRP A 403 1.39 3.88 -4.99
C TRP A 403 1.80 5.15 -5.72
N THR A 404 0.92 5.75 -6.52
CA THR A 404 1.25 6.92 -7.33
C THR A 404 1.60 8.16 -6.51
N ILE A 405 0.92 8.47 -5.39
CA ILE A 405 1.35 9.56 -4.50
C ILE A 405 2.74 9.31 -3.89
N SER A 406 3.03 8.05 -3.58
CA SER A 406 4.28 7.64 -2.93
C SER A 406 5.44 7.65 -3.92
N MET A 407 5.23 7.16 -5.14
CA MET A 407 6.20 7.22 -6.23
C MET A 407 6.42 8.66 -6.70
N PHE A 408 5.38 9.52 -6.63
CA PHE A 408 5.52 10.96 -6.82
C PHE A 408 6.42 11.58 -5.74
N GLU A 409 6.16 11.37 -4.45
CA GLU A 409 7.01 11.92 -3.38
C GLU A 409 8.46 11.42 -3.52
N TRP A 410 8.65 10.13 -3.80
CA TRP A 410 9.99 9.57 -4.02
C TRP A 410 10.70 10.20 -5.22
N ALA A 411 9.99 10.46 -6.33
CA ALA A 411 10.55 11.12 -7.51
C ALA A 411 10.78 12.63 -7.31
N GLU A 412 9.95 13.31 -6.53
CA GLU A 412 10.00 14.76 -6.29
C GLU A 412 11.02 15.13 -5.21
N ARG A 413 10.95 14.45 -4.06
CA ARG A 413 11.63 14.82 -2.81
C ARG A 413 12.92 14.03 -2.58
N ILE A 414 12.96 12.74 -2.93
CA ILE A 414 14.12 11.85 -2.69
C ILE A 414 15.06 11.85 -3.90
N GLN A 415 14.57 11.48 -5.09
CA GLN A 415 15.40 11.32 -6.30
C GLN A 415 16.04 12.63 -6.79
N ARG A 416 15.42 13.77 -6.49
CA ARG A 416 15.93 15.12 -6.81
C ARG A 416 16.66 15.79 -5.64
N TYR A 417 16.83 15.10 -4.50
CA TYR A 417 17.52 15.66 -3.35
C TYR A 417 18.97 16.02 -3.69
N THR A 418 19.34 17.26 -3.41
CA THR A 418 20.69 17.82 -3.60
C THR A 418 21.04 18.72 -2.42
N SER A 419 22.26 18.58 -1.89
CA SER A 419 22.77 19.37 -0.75
C SER A 419 24.29 19.33 -0.76
N ASP A 420 24.94 20.50 -0.80
CA ASP A 420 26.40 20.69 -0.89
C ASP A 420 27.08 19.89 -2.02
N GLN A 421 27.59 18.68 -1.72
CA GLN A 421 28.23 17.76 -2.66
C GLN A 421 27.52 16.39 -2.72
N TRP A 422 26.38 16.27 -2.04
CA TRP A 422 25.54 15.09 -2.01
C TRP A 422 24.38 15.26 -3.01
N SER A 423 24.16 14.27 -3.87
CA SER A 423 22.95 14.16 -4.69
C SER A 423 22.53 12.70 -4.81
N TYR A 424 21.23 12.45 -4.89
CA TYR A 424 20.70 11.08 -4.86
C TYR A 424 21.25 10.22 -6.00
N GLU A 425 21.21 10.71 -7.26
CA GLU A 425 21.69 9.96 -8.42
C GLU A 425 23.20 9.64 -8.32
N ASN A 426 24.05 10.58 -7.86
CA ASN A 426 25.48 10.30 -7.69
C ASN A 426 25.75 9.25 -6.61
N GLN A 427 24.99 9.26 -5.51
CA GLN A 427 25.18 8.33 -4.39
C GLN A 427 24.61 6.94 -4.71
N LEU A 428 23.47 6.88 -5.41
CA LEU A 428 22.93 5.66 -6.00
C LEU A 428 23.95 5.02 -6.96
N THR A 429 24.51 5.79 -7.90
CA THR A 429 25.56 5.30 -8.80
C THR A 429 26.78 4.82 -8.03
N THR A 430 27.28 5.60 -7.07
CA THR A 430 28.45 5.25 -6.25
C THR A 430 28.26 3.95 -5.46
N PHE A 431 27.07 3.73 -4.89
CA PHE A 431 26.74 2.51 -4.13
C PHE A 431 26.69 1.26 -5.04
N VAL A 432 26.11 1.39 -6.24
CA VAL A 432 26.02 0.29 -7.21
C VAL A 432 27.39 -0.04 -7.82
N ASP A 433 28.15 0.98 -8.25
CA ASP A 433 29.51 0.79 -8.80
C ASP A 433 30.49 0.17 -7.80
N ARG A 434 30.25 0.36 -6.49
CA ARG A 434 31.01 -0.28 -5.39
C ARG A 434 30.45 -1.65 -4.97
N GLY A 435 29.49 -2.18 -5.72
CA GLY A 435 28.95 -3.53 -5.57
C GLY A 435 27.92 -3.71 -4.45
N MET A 436 27.32 -2.61 -3.96
CA MET A 436 26.25 -2.61 -2.95
C MET A 436 26.65 -3.29 -1.63
N ASN A 437 27.70 -2.78 -0.99
CA ASN A 437 28.38 -3.41 0.15
C ASN A 437 28.51 -2.53 1.40
N ASP A 438 27.87 -1.36 1.44
CA ASP A 438 27.90 -0.44 2.59
C ASP A 438 26.54 0.24 2.82
N ASP A 439 26.26 0.59 4.08
CA ASP A 439 24.95 1.12 4.48
C ASP A 439 24.75 2.61 4.17
N SER A 440 25.80 3.33 3.78
CA SER A 440 25.81 4.80 3.80
C SER A 440 24.77 5.43 2.86
N PHE A 441 24.47 4.74 1.75
CA PHE A 441 23.40 5.11 0.83
C PHE A 441 22.02 4.99 1.50
N ILE A 442 21.65 3.80 1.99
CA ILE A 442 20.29 3.56 2.51
C ILE A 442 20.03 4.33 3.81
N ASP A 443 21.04 4.51 4.67
CA ASP A 443 20.92 5.30 5.89
C ASP A 443 20.71 6.79 5.57
N SER A 444 21.41 7.32 4.56
CA SER A 444 21.20 8.70 4.09
C SER A 444 19.82 8.89 3.45
N VAL A 445 19.34 7.91 2.69
CA VAL A 445 18.01 7.92 2.06
C VAL A 445 16.88 7.83 3.10
N GLY A 446 17.06 7.02 4.14
CA GLY A 446 16.14 6.96 5.29
C GLY A 446 16.04 8.30 6.02
N ARG A 447 17.18 8.97 6.28
CA ARG A 447 17.18 10.33 6.85
C ARG A 447 16.53 11.37 5.92
N ILE A 448 16.73 11.30 4.60
CA ILE A 448 16.06 12.21 3.66
C ILE A 448 14.53 12.04 3.70
N LEU A 449 14.03 10.80 3.74
CA LEU A 449 12.59 10.52 3.80
C LEU A 449 11.97 10.95 5.15
N SER A 450 12.57 10.58 6.28
CA SER A 450 11.99 10.88 7.60
C SER A 450 12.26 12.30 8.09
N LEU A 451 13.45 12.84 7.84
CA LEU A 451 13.97 14.09 8.45
C LEU A 451 14.21 15.21 7.43
N GLY A 452 14.20 14.93 6.12
CA GLY A 452 14.46 15.91 5.07
C GLY A 452 15.94 16.27 4.86
N CYS A 453 16.87 15.56 5.50
CA CYS A 453 18.30 15.83 5.45
C CYS A 453 19.12 14.53 5.37
N HIS A 454 20.33 14.57 4.79
CA HIS A 454 21.12 13.36 4.50
C HIS A 454 22.19 13.02 5.56
N GLN A 455 22.67 14.02 6.29
CA GLN A 455 23.81 13.92 7.20
C GLN A 455 23.41 13.23 8.53
N GLU A 456 24.36 12.55 9.16
CA GLU A 456 24.18 12.03 10.52
C GLU A 456 24.08 13.20 11.52
N GLY A 457 23.17 13.13 12.48
CA GLY A 457 22.93 14.23 13.44
C GLY A 457 22.30 15.50 12.83
N CYS A 458 21.67 15.42 11.65
CA CYS A 458 21.01 16.57 11.02
C CYS A 458 19.64 16.95 11.63
N SER A 459 19.19 16.21 12.64
CA SER A 459 17.99 16.45 13.44
C SER A 459 18.22 15.89 14.85
N ASP A 460 17.47 16.39 15.84
CA ASP A 460 17.41 15.80 17.18
C ASP A 460 16.59 14.49 17.23
N PHE A 461 15.93 14.12 16.12
CA PHE A 461 15.12 12.91 15.99
C PHE A 461 15.83 11.82 15.18
N GLU A 462 15.75 10.58 15.67
CA GLU A 462 16.24 9.39 14.98
C GLU A 462 15.25 8.85 13.93
N VAL A 463 15.77 8.15 12.92
CA VAL A 463 14.92 7.55 11.86
C VAL A 463 14.17 6.33 12.42
N ARG A 464 12.84 6.46 12.57
CA ARG A 464 11.97 5.39 13.07
C ARG A 464 12.13 4.10 12.24
N HIS A 465 12.51 3.02 12.93
CA HIS A 465 12.85 1.70 12.41
C HIS A 465 13.97 1.68 11.34
N ALA A 466 15.01 2.52 11.47
CA ALA A 466 16.17 2.54 10.57
C ALA A 466 16.72 1.14 10.21
N ASP A 467 17.00 0.31 11.22
CA ASP A 467 17.50 -1.06 11.02
C ASP A 467 16.54 -1.95 10.22
N GLN A 468 15.22 -1.76 10.37
CA GLN A 468 14.22 -2.51 9.63
C GLN A 468 14.17 -2.07 8.16
N ARG A 469 14.26 -0.75 7.88
CA ARG A 469 14.37 -0.21 6.52
C ARG A 469 15.62 -0.76 5.82
N LYS A 470 16.75 -0.78 6.54
CA LYS A 470 18.02 -1.37 6.09
C LYS A 470 17.92 -2.88 5.83
N ALA A 471 17.32 -3.64 6.75
CA ALA A 471 17.10 -5.08 6.58
C ALA A 471 16.19 -5.39 5.38
N ASN A 472 15.09 -4.65 5.23
CA ASN A 472 14.19 -4.77 4.08
C ASN A 472 14.92 -4.45 2.77
N PHE A 473 15.76 -3.42 2.74
CA PHE A 473 16.54 -3.07 1.55
C PHE A 473 17.46 -4.22 1.12
N TYR A 474 18.22 -4.81 2.04
CA TYR A 474 19.09 -5.94 1.69
C TYR A 474 18.33 -7.24 1.38
N LEU A 475 17.18 -7.49 2.02
CA LEU A 475 16.26 -8.57 1.64
C LEU A 475 15.82 -8.42 0.17
N ILE A 476 15.44 -7.21 -0.24
CA ILE A 476 15.01 -6.96 -1.62
C ILE A 476 16.20 -7.07 -2.59
N LEU A 477 17.36 -6.49 -2.28
CA LEU A 477 18.54 -6.53 -3.15
C LEU A 477 19.07 -7.95 -3.39
N ASN A 478 19.11 -8.79 -2.35
CA ASN A 478 19.77 -10.10 -2.40
C ASN A 478 18.79 -11.26 -2.65
N ASP A 479 17.66 -11.30 -1.94
CA ASP A 479 16.78 -12.48 -1.90
C ASP A 479 15.58 -12.35 -2.84
N VAL A 480 15.00 -11.15 -2.96
CA VAL A 480 13.91 -10.89 -3.92
C VAL A 480 14.48 -10.67 -5.32
N PHE A 481 15.24 -9.60 -5.54
CA PHE A 481 15.77 -9.24 -6.86
C PHE A 481 17.04 -10.01 -7.22
N SER A 482 17.92 -10.30 -6.24
CA SER A 482 19.19 -11.02 -6.44
C SER A 482 20.19 -10.27 -7.35
N LEU A 483 20.25 -8.94 -7.22
CA LEU A 483 21.02 -8.06 -8.11
C LEU A 483 22.53 -8.34 -8.12
N LYS A 484 23.09 -8.93 -7.06
CA LYS A 484 24.49 -9.38 -7.02
C LYS A 484 24.82 -10.53 -8.00
N PHE A 485 23.81 -11.15 -8.63
CA PHE A 485 23.99 -12.02 -9.80
C PHE A 485 24.06 -11.24 -11.11
N LEU A 486 23.29 -10.14 -11.24
CA LEU A 486 23.26 -9.30 -12.45
C LEU A 486 24.49 -8.40 -12.61
N LEU A 487 25.18 -8.09 -11.49
CA LEU A 487 26.43 -7.32 -11.46
C LEU A 487 27.69 -8.18 -11.70
N GLN A 488 27.57 -9.51 -11.73
CA GLN A 488 28.70 -10.36 -12.08
C GLN A 488 28.99 -10.23 -13.58
N PRO A 489 30.24 -9.92 -13.99
CA PRO A 489 30.57 -9.90 -15.41
C PRO A 489 30.35 -11.31 -15.97
N THR A 490 29.46 -11.43 -16.95
CA THR A 490 29.21 -12.70 -17.67
C THR A 490 30.55 -13.31 -18.05
N PRO A 491 30.86 -14.55 -17.62
CA PRO A 491 32.14 -15.16 -17.93
C PRO A 491 32.37 -15.11 -19.43
N GLN A 492 33.41 -14.37 -19.87
CA GLN A 492 33.79 -14.39 -21.27
C GLN A 492 34.02 -15.85 -21.66
N PRO A 493 33.45 -16.34 -22.78
CA PRO A 493 33.75 -17.68 -23.24
C PRO A 493 35.26 -17.77 -23.45
N GLY A 494 35.92 -18.53 -22.56
CA GLY A 494 37.37 -18.68 -22.58
C GLY A 494 37.81 -19.15 -23.96
N PRO A 495 38.95 -18.66 -24.49
CA PRO A 495 39.33 -18.88 -25.88
C PRO A 495 39.27 -20.37 -26.18
N THR A 496 38.41 -20.77 -27.12
CA THR A 496 38.13 -22.17 -27.43
C THR A 496 39.44 -22.88 -27.74
N VAL A 497 39.91 -23.70 -26.80
CA VAL A 497 41.14 -24.46 -26.95
C VAL A 497 40.85 -25.59 -27.93
N THR A 498 41.03 -25.28 -29.22
CA THR A 498 41.05 -26.28 -30.29
C THR A 498 42.03 -27.38 -29.89
N PRO A 499 41.59 -28.65 -29.75
CA PRO A 499 42.48 -29.72 -29.34
C PRO A 499 43.64 -29.85 -30.34
N GLY A 500 44.85 -29.55 -29.87
CA GLY A 500 46.07 -29.82 -30.63
C GLY A 500 46.21 -31.33 -30.88
N PRO A 501 46.85 -31.74 -31.99
CA PRO A 501 47.04 -33.15 -32.29
C PRO A 501 47.77 -33.85 -31.14
N SER A 502 47.21 -34.97 -30.68
CA SER A 502 47.72 -35.73 -29.54
C SER A 502 49.11 -36.28 -29.84
N LEU A 503 50.12 -35.79 -29.13
CA LEU A 503 51.39 -36.49 -28.99
C LEU A 503 51.15 -37.80 -28.23
N GLN A 504 51.51 -38.92 -28.84
CA GLN A 504 51.54 -40.20 -28.15
C GLN A 504 52.66 -40.17 -27.11
N LEU A 505 52.30 -40.42 -25.85
CA LEU A 505 53.23 -40.77 -24.79
C LEU A 505 53.22 -42.29 -24.68
N ASP A 506 54.34 -42.92 -25.04
CA ASP A 506 54.53 -44.35 -24.86
C ASP A 506 54.60 -44.67 -23.36
N PHE A 507 53.70 -45.55 -22.90
CA PHE A 507 53.70 -46.04 -21.53
C PHE A 507 54.64 -47.24 -21.40
N GLU A 508 55.78 -47.03 -20.74
CA GLU A 508 56.62 -48.13 -20.26
C GLU A 508 55.96 -48.78 -19.03
N VAL A 509 55.77 -50.10 -19.07
CA VAL A 509 54.95 -50.83 -18.10
C VAL A 509 55.83 -51.39 -16.99
N ASP A 510 55.88 -50.68 -15.86
CA ASP A 510 56.56 -51.16 -14.65
C ASP A 510 55.63 -52.03 -13.78
N VAL A 511 56.19 -53.06 -13.13
CA VAL A 511 55.41 -54.16 -12.54
C VAL A 511 55.36 -54.03 -11.00
N PRO A 512 54.18 -53.97 -10.37
CA PRO A 512 54.08 -53.74 -8.93
C PRO A 512 54.50 -54.97 -8.11
N ASN A 513 55.45 -54.76 -7.19
CA ASN A 513 55.81 -55.73 -6.15
C ASN A 513 54.75 -55.80 -5.04
N PRO A 514 54.60 -56.94 -4.34
CA PRO A 514 53.50 -57.16 -3.39
C PRO A 514 53.68 -56.40 -2.06
N VAL A 515 52.60 -55.78 -1.60
CA VAL A 515 52.53 -55.08 -0.29
C VAL A 515 52.07 -56.06 0.81
N ALA A 516 52.65 -55.93 2.01
CA ALA A 516 52.42 -56.85 3.12
C ALA A 516 51.11 -56.61 3.90
N MET A 517 50.69 -57.62 4.68
CA MET A 517 49.45 -57.65 5.46
C MET A 517 49.40 -56.61 6.62
N PRO A 518 48.19 -56.14 7.00
CA PRO A 518 48.02 -55.21 8.12
C PRO A 518 48.25 -55.86 9.50
N GLN A 519 48.68 -55.05 10.46
CA GLN A 519 48.81 -55.42 11.88
C GLN A 519 47.57 -54.98 12.70
N PRO A 520 47.32 -55.58 13.88
CA PRO A 520 46.09 -55.35 14.65
C PRO A 520 46.03 -53.99 15.36
N TRP A 521 44.81 -53.57 15.70
CA TRP A 521 44.54 -52.37 16.50
C TRP A 521 44.89 -52.60 17.98
N PRO A 522 45.42 -51.58 18.70
CA PRO A 522 45.57 -51.65 20.15
C PRO A 522 44.20 -51.64 20.86
N PRO A 523 44.08 -52.24 22.05
CA PRO A 523 42.80 -52.43 22.73
C PRO A 523 42.22 -51.13 23.33
N ILE A 524 40.90 -51.02 23.27
CA ILE A 524 40.13 -49.97 23.96
C ILE A 524 40.14 -50.25 25.47
N LEU A 525 40.59 -49.29 26.28
CA LEU A 525 40.44 -49.32 27.73
C LEU A 525 39.14 -48.60 28.15
N PRO A 526 38.44 -49.08 29.20
CA PRO A 526 37.14 -48.53 29.61
C PRO A 526 37.30 -47.21 30.37
N PRO A 527 36.36 -46.25 30.22
CA PRO A 527 36.32 -45.07 31.06
C PRO A 527 35.92 -45.46 32.49
N THR A 528 36.82 -45.26 33.45
CA THR A 528 36.53 -45.44 34.88
C THR A 528 36.85 -44.16 35.65
N THR A 529 35.96 -43.85 36.59
CA THR A 529 35.85 -42.58 37.30
C THR A 529 36.83 -42.44 38.47
N GLU A 530 37.53 -41.31 38.54
CA GLU A 530 37.93 -40.64 39.79
C GLU A 530 37.92 -39.12 39.51
N ILE A 531 36.96 -38.36 40.03
CA ILE A 531 36.95 -37.75 41.37
C ILE A 531 38.05 -36.68 41.52
N THR A 532 37.66 -35.39 41.48
CA THR A 532 38.47 -34.29 42.02
C THR A 532 37.58 -33.15 42.53
N SER A 533 37.28 -33.20 43.83
CA SER A 533 36.63 -32.17 44.68
C SER A 533 36.76 -32.71 46.13
N PRO A 534 36.83 -31.92 47.22
CA PRO A 534 36.29 -30.55 47.32
C PRO A 534 37.06 -29.52 48.19
N GLN A 535 36.54 -28.28 48.15
CA GLN A 535 36.52 -27.27 49.24
C GLN A 535 37.85 -26.65 49.73
N PRO A 536 37.79 -25.57 50.55
CA PRO A 536 36.66 -24.67 50.89
C PRO A 536 36.86 -23.26 50.28
N GLY A 537 35.94 -22.29 50.39
CA GLY A 537 34.59 -22.23 50.99
C GLY A 537 34.17 -20.76 51.11
N ALA A 538 32.88 -20.43 50.96
CA ALA A 538 32.41 -19.03 50.91
C ALA A 538 31.72 -18.59 52.20
N SER A 539 31.97 -17.36 52.67
CA SER A 539 31.15 -16.65 53.67
C SER A 539 31.50 -15.16 53.84
N TYR A 540 30.47 -14.30 53.83
CA TYR A 540 30.36 -12.92 54.34
C TYR A 540 31.42 -11.83 54.03
N GLU A 541 30.99 -10.80 53.29
CA GLU A 541 31.29 -9.35 53.44
C GLU A 541 30.23 -8.64 52.55
N GLU A 542 29.13 -8.11 53.08
CA GLU A 542 28.91 -6.80 53.75
C GLU A 542 28.93 -5.56 52.84
N LEU A 543 27.86 -4.75 52.97
CA LEU A 543 27.65 -3.46 52.30
C LEU A 543 28.40 -2.35 53.06
N PRO A 544 29.05 -1.42 52.36
CA PRO A 544 28.98 -0.02 52.79
C PRO A 544 28.96 1.02 51.64
N PRO A 545 28.52 2.27 51.91
CA PRO A 545 27.47 2.66 52.84
C PRO A 545 26.45 3.62 52.21
N SER A 546 25.26 3.70 52.80
CA SER A 546 24.37 4.87 52.64
C SER A 546 25.04 6.11 53.24
N TYR A 547 25.28 7.14 52.43
CA TYR A 547 25.75 8.43 52.94
C TYR A 547 24.55 9.28 53.40
N ASP A 548 24.05 8.99 54.60
CA ASP A 548 23.04 9.81 55.27
C ASP A 548 23.73 11.03 55.91
N ILE A 549 23.44 12.23 55.36
CA ILE A 549 23.72 13.50 56.03
C ILE A 549 22.39 14.21 56.29
N GLY A 550 21.69 13.74 57.31
CA GLY A 550 21.46 14.57 58.50
C GLY A 550 20.93 15.97 58.22
N ALA A 551 19.60 16.11 58.30
CA ALA A 551 18.91 17.37 58.08
C ALA A 551 19.39 18.51 59.01
N THR A 552 20.08 19.49 58.42
CA THR A 552 20.00 20.89 58.87
C THR A 552 19.08 21.62 57.91
N GLY A 553 17.82 21.80 58.30
CA GLY A 553 16.89 22.59 57.51
C GLY A 553 17.25 24.07 57.57
N ASP A 554 17.10 24.78 56.45
CA ASP A 554 16.86 26.22 56.50
C ASP A 554 15.76 26.61 55.50
N LEU A 555 14.93 27.58 55.90
CA LEU A 555 13.62 27.83 55.31
C LEU A 555 13.68 29.03 54.36
N LEU A 556 14.07 28.79 53.10
CA LEU A 556 14.07 29.83 52.07
C LEU A 556 12.88 29.70 51.11
N LEU A 557 11.87 30.54 51.36
CA LEU A 557 10.78 30.80 50.44
C LEU A 557 11.34 31.44 49.16
N LEU A 558 11.11 30.82 48.01
CA LEU A 558 11.07 31.54 46.73
C LEU A 558 9.63 31.95 46.45
N THR A 559 9.23 33.06 47.07
CA THR A 559 7.98 33.75 46.73
C THR A 559 8.01 34.25 45.29
N ALA A 560 7.02 33.88 44.50
CA ALA A 560 6.71 34.61 43.28
C ALA A 560 6.23 36.03 43.64
N MET A 561 6.79 37.06 43.00
CA MET A 561 6.26 38.42 42.88
C MET A 561 6.77 39.02 41.56
N PRO A 562 6.02 39.92 40.90
CA PRO A 562 6.30 40.35 39.53
C PRO A 562 7.20 41.61 39.47
N THR A 563 7.86 41.81 38.34
CA THR A 563 8.44 43.11 37.96
C THR A 563 7.53 43.80 36.94
N ASN A 564 6.73 44.77 37.39
CA ASN A 564 5.92 45.63 36.52
C ASN A 564 5.92 47.08 37.03
N GLU A 565 6.84 47.90 36.51
CA GLU A 565 6.82 49.36 36.53
C GLU A 565 7.70 49.81 35.35
N HIS A 566 7.13 50.35 34.28
CA HIS A 566 6.83 51.77 34.09
C HIS A 566 8.01 52.72 34.40
N ASN A 567 8.53 53.35 33.36
CA ASN A 567 8.67 54.80 33.38
C ASN A 567 8.55 55.40 31.98
N ASP A 568 7.83 56.52 31.86
CA ASP A 568 7.72 57.31 30.64
C ASP A 568 8.99 58.15 30.42
N SER A 569 9.33 58.44 29.15
CA SER A 569 9.56 59.84 28.73
C SER A 569 9.88 60.02 27.23
N LEU A 570 8.99 60.76 26.58
CA LEU A 570 9.28 61.87 25.65
C LEU A 570 10.22 61.66 24.45
N MET A 571 9.58 61.71 23.28
CA MET A 571 9.97 62.45 22.06
C MET A 571 11.46 62.69 21.77
N ARG A 572 11.88 62.22 20.58
CA ARG A 572 12.64 63.10 19.68
C ARG A 572 12.06 63.10 18.27
N VAL A 573 11.86 64.30 17.74
CA VAL A 573 11.56 64.56 16.33
C VAL A 573 12.89 64.61 15.58
N GLU A 574 12.97 63.97 14.42
CA GLU A 574 13.87 64.40 13.36
C GLU A 574 13.12 64.36 12.02
N GLU A 575 13.03 65.52 11.37
CA GLU A 575 12.48 65.64 10.03
C GLU A 575 13.54 65.27 8.99
N ASN A 576 13.14 64.69 7.86
CA ASN A 576 13.74 65.09 6.59
C ASN A 576 12.76 64.92 5.43
N ALA A 577 12.75 65.89 4.52
CA ALA A 577 11.64 66.11 3.60
C ALA A 577 12.03 65.90 2.13
N SER A 578 11.25 65.09 1.41
CA SER A 578 11.03 65.16 -0.05
C SER A 578 9.92 64.19 -0.47
N GLY A 579 8.85 64.56 -1.19
CA GLY A 579 8.41 65.91 -1.56
C GLY A 579 7.89 66.02 -3.00
N ARG A 580 6.64 65.61 -3.27
CA ARG A 580 5.82 66.12 -4.40
C ARG A 580 4.34 65.80 -4.24
N LEU A 581 3.49 66.66 -4.82
CA LEU A 581 2.03 66.57 -4.75
C LEU A 581 1.45 65.77 -5.91
N LEU A 582 0.26 65.20 -5.71
CA LEU A 582 -0.87 65.32 -6.65
C LEU A 582 -2.21 65.31 -5.87
N ARG A 583 -3.33 65.62 -6.53
CA ARG A 583 -4.60 66.01 -5.90
C ARG A 583 -5.74 65.00 -6.12
N SER A 584 -6.69 64.99 -5.17
CA SER A 584 -8.11 64.61 -5.34
C SER A 584 -8.37 63.10 -5.55
N SER A 585 -9.49 62.50 -5.11
CA SER A 585 -10.81 63.07 -4.76
C SER A 585 -11.50 62.34 -3.60
N VAL A 586 -12.52 62.99 -3.01
CA VAL A 586 -13.43 62.39 -2.02
C VAL A 586 -14.61 61.70 -2.74
N VAL A 587 -14.83 60.42 -2.44
CA VAL A 587 -16.17 59.77 -2.54
C VAL A 587 -16.29 58.77 -1.38
N SER A 588 -17.35 58.91 -0.58
CA SER A 588 -17.78 57.89 0.38
C SER A 588 -19.03 57.18 -0.16
N PHE A 589 -19.16 55.87 0.04
CA PHE A 589 -20.43 55.16 -0.17
C PHE A 589 -20.69 54.13 0.92
N LEU A 590 -21.95 54.07 1.37
CA LEU A 590 -22.46 53.02 2.25
C LEU A 590 -23.11 51.92 1.41
N VAL A 591 -22.86 50.66 1.78
CA VAL A 591 -23.73 49.50 1.52
C VAL A 591 -23.66 48.67 2.82
N VAL A 592 -24.61 48.78 3.76
CA VAL A 592 -25.96 48.19 3.76
C VAL A 592 -25.91 46.65 3.79
N PHE A 593 -26.04 46.09 5.00
CA PHE A 593 -26.33 44.67 5.20
C PHE A 593 -27.75 44.32 4.72
N TYR A 594 -27.92 43.11 4.18
CA TYR A 594 -29.22 42.46 4.02
C TYR A 594 -29.18 41.08 4.66
N CYS A 595 -29.97 40.87 5.70
CA CYS A 595 -30.31 39.53 6.17
C CYS A 595 -31.46 38.97 5.33
N PHE A 596 -31.41 37.68 5.00
CA PHE A 596 -32.60 36.93 4.60
C PHE A 596 -32.79 35.73 5.52
N SER A 597 -33.95 35.70 6.18
CA SER A 597 -34.44 34.55 6.92
C SER A 597 -35.74 34.12 6.25
N LEU A 598 -35.78 32.90 5.71
CA LEU A 598 -37.00 32.28 5.20
C LEU A 598 -37.21 30.95 5.92
N ASN A 599 -38.42 30.78 6.44
CA ASN A 599 -38.81 29.62 7.22
C ASN A 599 -40.26 29.27 6.87
N LYS A 600 -40.47 28.16 6.15
CA LYS A 600 -41.77 27.54 5.90
C LYS A 600 -41.64 26.15 5.27
#